data_AF-A0A7M1AXK6-F1
#
_entry.id   AF-A0A7M1AXK6-F1
#
_cell.length_a   1.000
_cell.length_b   1.000
_cell.length_c   1.000
_cell.angle_alpha   90.00
_cell.angle_beta   90.00
_cell.angle_gamma   90.00
#
_symmetry.space_group_name_H-M   'P 1'
#
loop_
_entity.id
_entity.type
_entity.pdbx_description
1 polymer ?
#
loop_
_entity_poly.entity_id
_entity_poly.type
_entity_poly.pdbx_seq_one_letter_code
_entity_poly.pdbx_strand_id
1 'polypeptide(L)'
;MKDELHINIPAMDEKHDEFLQILSLIKSCTSKQFLPLFSELIEHTREHFSFEEKLMDKYEFYAKTEHKEEHKNLLGEMEYFYAQAQKMPMFGKSYINDYAYDKFKRHVINIDSQFAMFLKERNIELQ
;
A
#
# COMPACT_ATOMS: atom_id res chain seq x y z
N MET A 1 -13.02 -12.15 -3.22
CA MET A 1 -12.48 -10.90 -2.64
C MET A 1 -10.97 -10.77 -2.81
N LYS A 2 -10.15 -11.83 -2.63
CA LYS A 2 -8.71 -11.77 -2.95
C LYS A 2 -8.43 -11.54 -4.44
N ASP A 3 -9.19 -12.21 -5.31
CA ASP A 3 -8.92 -12.17 -6.77
C ASP A 3 -9.20 -10.82 -7.46
N GLU A 4 -9.87 -9.86 -6.81
CA GLU A 4 -10.26 -8.58 -7.46
C GLU A 4 -9.15 -7.53 -7.47
N LEU A 5 -8.08 -7.72 -6.69
CA LEU A 5 -6.99 -6.74 -6.56
C LEU A 5 -5.65 -7.26 -7.10
N HIS A 6 -5.60 -8.50 -7.61
CA HIS A 6 -4.37 -9.00 -8.22
C HIS A 6 -4.19 -8.38 -9.61
N ILE A 7 -3.05 -7.73 -9.80
CA ILE A 7 -2.62 -7.14 -11.06
C ILE A 7 -1.78 -8.11 -11.88
N ASN A 8 -1.67 -9.37 -11.44
CA ASN A 8 -0.94 -10.47 -12.10
C ASN A 8 0.53 -10.15 -12.29
N ILE A 9 1.14 -9.63 -11.23
CA ILE A 9 2.59 -9.47 -11.07
C ILE A 9 2.90 -10.10 -9.71
N PRO A 10 3.32 -11.38 -9.66
CA PRO A 10 3.37 -12.14 -8.40
C PRO A 10 4.08 -11.43 -7.24
N ALA A 11 5.22 -10.77 -7.52
CA ALA A 11 5.98 -10.04 -6.51
C ALA A 11 5.24 -8.80 -5.94
N MET A 12 4.36 -8.16 -6.73
CA MET A 12 3.51 -7.06 -6.24
C MET A 12 2.26 -7.62 -5.54
N ASP A 13 1.62 -8.63 -6.14
CA ASP A 13 0.43 -9.27 -5.60
C ASP A 13 0.68 -9.87 -4.19
N GLU A 14 1.88 -10.41 -3.93
CA GLU A 14 2.29 -10.87 -2.60
C GLU A 14 2.32 -9.72 -1.58
N LYS A 15 2.89 -8.57 -1.95
CA LYS A 15 2.96 -7.38 -1.09
C LYS A 15 1.58 -6.77 -0.84
N HIS A 16 0.70 -6.81 -1.83
CA HIS A 16 -0.71 -6.42 -1.72
C HIS A 16 -1.47 -7.34 -0.75
N ASP A 17 -1.25 -8.65 -0.85
CA ASP A 17 -1.83 -9.65 0.04
C ASP A 17 -1.34 -9.47 1.49
N GLU A 18 -0.06 -9.18 1.70
CA GLU A 18 0.52 -8.86 3.01
C GLU A 18 -0.12 -7.59 3.62
N PHE A 19 -0.31 -6.53 2.83
CA PHE A 19 -0.99 -5.31 3.27
C PHE A 19 -2.41 -5.61 3.77
N LEU A 20 -3.18 -6.39 3.00
CA LEU A 20 -4.55 -6.77 3.37
C LEU A 20 -4.59 -7.63 4.63
N GLN A 21 -3.59 -8.50 4.84
CA GLN A 21 -3.47 -9.30 6.05
C GLN A 21 -3.24 -8.41 7.27
N ILE A 22 -2.27 -7.50 7.23
CA ILE A 22 -2.00 -6.56 8.33
C ILE A 22 -3.25 -5.70 8.60
N LEU A 23 -3.90 -5.18 7.55
CA LEU A 23 -5.12 -4.39 7.68
C LEU A 23 -6.25 -5.16 8.38
N SER A 24 -6.43 -6.44 8.04
CA SER A 24 -7.41 -7.32 8.68
C SER A 24 -7.09 -7.57 10.16
N LEU A 25 -5.80 -7.75 10.48
CA LEU A 25 -5.34 -7.89 11.86
C LEU A 25 -5.65 -6.62 12.66
N ILE A 26 -5.36 -5.43 12.14
CA ILE A 26 -5.67 -4.16 12.84
C ILE A 26 -7.18 -4.05 13.12
N LYS A 27 -8.04 -4.40 12.16
CA LYS A 27 -9.50 -4.31 12.31
C LYS A 27 -10.07 -5.22 13.41
N SER A 28 -9.39 -6.32 13.72
CA SER A 28 -9.81 -7.30 14.73
C SER A 28 -9.00 -7.25 16.03
N CYS A 29 -7.95 -6.42 16.10
CA CYS A 29 -7.03 -6.39 17.23
C CYS A 29 -7.62 -5.72 18.49
N THR A 30 -6.95 -5.94 19.63
CA THR A 30 -7.23 -5.20 20.86
C THR A 30 -6.65 -3.78 20.80
N SER A 31 -7.16 -2.87 21.64
CA SER A 31 -6.64 -1.49 21.71
C SER A 31 -5.13 -1.39 21.99
N LYS A 32 -4.52 -2.39 22.69
CA LYS A 32 -3.07 -2.41 22.96
C LYS A 32 -2.24 -2.76 21.73
N GLN A 33 -2.80 -3.52 20.80
CA GLN A 33 -2.14 -3.98 19.57
C GLN A 33 -2.31 -3.00 18.41
N PHE A 34 -3.27 -2.07 18.51
CA PHE A 34 -3.62 -1.15 17.43
C PHE A 34 -2.43 -0.32 16.93
N LEU A 35 -1.71 0.38 17.82
CA LEU A 35 -0.58 1.22 17.42
C LEU A 35 0.59 0.40 16.85
N PRO A 36 1.03 -0.72 17.48
CA PRO A 36 2.03 -1.59 16.88
C PRO A 36 1.68 -2.06 15.47
N LEU A 37 0.46 -2.56 15.26
CA LEU A 37 0.02 -3.06 13.96
C LEU A 37 -0.15 -1.93 12.92
N PHE A 38 -0.58 -0.74 13.34
CA PHE A 38 -0.65 0.41 12.43
C PHE A 38 0.77 0.87 12.02
N SER A 39 1.74 0.84 12.93
CA SER A 39 3.14 1.08 12.59
C SER A 39 3.67 0.03 11.61
N GLU A 40 3.33 -1.24 11.82
CA GLU A 40 3.69 -2.34 10.91
C GLU A 40 3.10 -2.13 9.50
N LEU A 41 1.84 -1.70 9.41
CA LEU A 41 1.21 -1.38 8.13
C LEU A 41 1.93 -0.25 7.38
N ILE A 42 2.37 0.80 8.10
CA ILE A 42 3.13 1.92 7.52
C ILE A 42 4.46 1.43 6.97
N GLU A 43 5.21 0.64 7.75
CA GLU A 43 6.52 0.16 7.32
C GLU A 43 6.41 -0.82 6.14
N HIS A 44 5.45 -1.74 6.17
CA HIS A 44 5.14 -2.60 5.04
C HIS A 44 4.82 -1.80 3.76
N THR A 45 4.00 -0.76 3.89
CA THR A 45 3.63 0.12 2.76
C THR A 45 4.86 0.87 2.22
N ARG A 46 5.73 1.37 3.11
CA ARG A 46 6.98 2.03 2.72
C ARG A 46 7.92 1.09 1.97
N GLU A 47 8.08 -0.14 2.45
CA GLU A 47 8.91 -1.16 1.81
C GLU A 47 8.38 -1.54 0.43
N HIS A 48 7.07 -1.75 0.33
CA HIS A 48 6.38 -2.04 -0.93
C HIS A 48 6.55 -0.89 -1.95
N PHE A 49 6.29 0.36 -1.55
CA PHE A 49 6.51 1.51 -2.42
C PHE A 49 7.97 1.64 -2.86
N SER A 50 8.93 1.49 -1.93
CA SER A 50 10.36 1.50 -2.27
C SER A 50 10.74 0.37 -3.25
N PHE A 51 10.13 -0.80 -3.14
CA PHE A 51 10.32 -1.89 -4.10
C PHE A 51 9.85 -1.48 -5.49
N GLU A 52 8.62 -0.98 -5.63
CA GLU A 52 8.09 -0.54 -6.92
C GLU A 52 8.88 0.62 -7.52
N GLU A 53 9.25 1.60 -6.69
CA GLU A 53 10.03 2.77 -7.11
C GLU A 53 11.38 2.41 -7.70
N LYS A 54 12.08 1.44 -7.09
CA LYS A 54 13.33 0.91 -7.63
C LYS A 54 13.13 0.26 -8.99
N LEU A 55 12.02 -0.45 -9.19
CA LEU A 55 11.69 -1.08 -10.46
C LEU A 55 11.29 -0.05 -11.52
N MET A 56 10.50 0.96 -11.13
CA MET A 56 10.12 2.07 -11.99
C MET A 56 11.34 2.85 -12.48
N ASP A 57 12.33 3.08 -11.61
CA ASP A 57 13.61 3.69 -12.00
C ASP A 57 14.42 2.77 -12.91
N LYS A 58 14.59 1.50 -12.52
CA LYS A 58 15.37 0.51 -13.27
C LYS A 58 14.88 0.32 -14.71
N TYR A 59 13.56 0.27 -14.90
CA TYR A 59 12.96 0.00 -16.20
C TYR A 59 12.49 1.26 -16.92
N GLU A 60 12.77 2.45 -16.39
CA GLU A 60 12.39 3.74 -16.97
C GLU A 60 10.87 3.83 -17.25
N PHE A 61 10.07 3.52 -16.23
CA PHE A 61 8.62 3.65 -16.31
C PHE A 61 8.23 5.11 -16.58
N TYR A 62 7.38 5.33 -17.59
CA TYR A 62 7.10 6.66 -18.13
C TYR A 62 6.37 7.60 -17.16
N ALA A 63 5.56 7.06 -16.24
CA ALA A 63 4.79 7.83 -15.25
C ALA A 63 5.37 7.69 -13.82
N LYS A 64 6.66 7.39 -13.69
CA LYS A 64 7.31 7.14 -12.39
C LYS A 64 7.23 8.34 -11.44
N THR A 65 7.24 9.56 -11.96
CA THR A 65 7.18 10.77 -11.14
C THR A 65 5.81 10.91 -10.47
N GLU A 66 4.73 10.78 -11.25
CA GLU A 66 3.35 10.87 -10.78
C GLU A 66 3.03 9.74 -9.81
N HIS A 67 3.50 8.52 -10.10
CA HIS A 67 3.34 7.36 -9.22
C HIS A 67 4.03 7.59 -7.86
N LYS A 68 5.29 8.03 -7.86
CA LYS A 68 6.05 8.36 -6.64
C LYS A 68 5.39 9.45 -5.78
N GLU A 69 4.78 10.45 -6.40
CA GLU A 69 4.08 11.48 -5.63
C GLU A 69 2.80 10.92 -4.97
N GLU A 70 2.08 10.02 -5.63
CA GLU A 70 0.95 9.31 -5.00
C GLU A 70 1.40 8.47 -3.80
N HIS A 71 2.50 7.73 -3.91
CA HIS A 71 3.09 7.00 -2.78
C HIS A 71 3.38 7.91 -1.59
N LYS A 72 4.05 9.02 -1.85
CA LYS A 72 4.40 10.01 -0.82
C LYS A 72 3.16 10.59 -0.15
N ASN A 73 2.10 10.87 -0.92
CA ASN A 73 0.84 11.37 -0.39
C ASN A 73 0.13 10.34 0.50
N LEU A 74 0.03 9.09 0.04
CA LEU A 74 -0.58 7.99 0.79
C LEU A 74 0.19 7.71 2.09
N LEU A 75 1.52 7.63 2.02
CA LEU A 75 2.35 7.36 3.18
C LEU A 75 2.29 8.51 4.21
N GLY A 76 2.33 9.76 3.74
CA GLY A 76 2.17 10.93 4.59
C GLY A 76 0.80 11.00 5.28
N GLU A 77 -0.27 10.59 4.58
CA GLU A 77 -1.61 10.45 5.16
C GLU A 77 -1.62 9.40 6.28
N MET A 78 -1.03 8.23 6.05
CA MET A 78 -0.93 7.17 7.06
C MET A 78 -0.13 7.63 8.30
N GLU A 79 1.03 8.24 8.09
CA GLU A 79 1.88 8.78 9.17
C GLU A 79 1.15 9.86 9.98
N TYR A 80 0.40 10.73 9.31
CA TYR A 80 -0.44 11.74 9.96
C TYR A 80 -1.46 11.07 10.89
N PHE A 81 -2.24 10.10 10.39
CA PHE A 81 -3.27 9.44 11.19
C PHE A 81 -2.68 8.58 12.31
N TYR A 82 -1.50 8.00 12.11
CA TYR A 82 -0.76 7.32 13.17
C TYR A 82 -0.37 8.28 14.30
N ALA A 83 0.19 9.44 13.97
CA ALA A 83 0.53 10.47 14.96
C ALA A 83 -0.72 10.99 15.71
N GLN A 84 -1.87 11.13 15.03
CA GLN A 84 -3.13 11.46 15.70
C GLN A 84 -3.60 10.33 16.61
N ALA A 85 -3.47 9.07 16.20
CA ALA A 85 -3.89 7.91 16.97
C ALA A 85 -3.12 7.74 18.30
N GLN A 86 -1.85 8.17 18.35
CA GLN A 86 -1.06 8.19 19.58
C GLN A 86 -1.66 9.11 20.66
N LYS A 87 -2.33 10.18 20.25
CA LYS A 87 -2.99 11.14 21.15
C LYS A 87 -4.46 10.79 21.40
N MET A 88 -5.15 10.44 20.32
CA MET A 88 -6.59 10.17 20.29
C MET A 88 -6.85 8.94 19.40
N PRO A 89 -6.91 7.72 19.98
CA PRO A 89 -6.99 6.46 19.23
C PRO A 89 -8.16 6.38 18.23
N MET A 90 -9.25 7.11 18.46
CA MET A 90 -10.41 7.13 17.57
C MET A 90 -10.09 7.63 16.16
N PHE A 91 -9.16 8.57 15.99
CA PHE A 91 -8.79 9.06 14.64
C PHE A 91 -8.11 7.98 13.81
N GLY A 92 -7.16 7.25 14.39
CA GLY A 92 -6.54 6.11 13.72
C GLY A 92 -7.55 5.01 13.42
N LYS A 93 -8.45 4.71 14.36
CA LYS A 93 -9.49 3.70 14.15
C LYS A 93 -10.44 4.07 13.00
N SER A 94 -10.87 5.34 12.90
CA SER A 94 -11.68 5.79 11.76
C SER A 94 -10.92 5.70 10.45
N TYR A 95 -9.65 6.14 10.41
CA TYR A 95 -8.82 5.98 9.22
C TYR A 95 -8.76 4.52 8.72
N ILE A 96 -8.43 3.58 9.62
CA ILE A 96 -8.30 2.16 9.30
C ILE A 96 -9.62 1.53 8.87
N ASN A 97 -10.72 1.85 9.56
CA ASN A 97 -12.01 1.21 9.30
C ASN A 97 -12.70 1.78 8.06
N ASP A 98 -12.59 3.09 7.85
CA ASP A 98 -13.44 3.81 6.89
C ASP A 98 -12.71 4.16 5.58
N TYR A 99 -11.37 4.29 5.60
CA TYR A 99 -10.63 4.86 4.46
C TYR A 99 -9.50 3.97 3.92
N ALA A 100 -8.74 3.30 4.79
CA ALA A 100 -7.50 2.61 4.38
C ALA A 100 -7.69 1.59 3.25
N TYR A 101 -8.73 0.76 3.32
CA TYR A 101 -9.00 -0.25 2.28
C TYR A 101 -9.36 0.37 0.92
N ASP A 102 -10.17 1.42 0.93
CA ASP A 102 -10.66 2.08 -0.28
C ASP A 102 -9.56 2.90 -0.96
N LYS A 103 -8.66 3.52 -0.17
CA LYS A 103 -7.42 4.15 -0.66
C LYS A 103 -6.50 3.12 -1.32
N PHE A 104 -6.22 2.01 -0.63
CA PHE A 104 -5.42 0.90 -1.17
C PHE A 104 -6.02 0.36 -2.47
N LYS A 105 -7.32 0.02 -2.47
CA LYS A 105 -8.02 -0.49 -3.66
C LYS A 105 -7.90 0.47 -4.85
N ARG A 106 -8.09 1.77 -4.63
CA ARG A 106 -7.95 2.76 -5.71
C ARG A 106 -6.53 2.85 -6.25
N HIS A 107 -5.53 2.80 -5.36
CA HIS A 107 -4.13 2.83 -5.77
C HIS A 107 -3.79 1.64 -6.66
N VAL A 108 -4.10 0.41 -6.21
CA VAL A 108 -3.88 -0.82 -6.99
C VAL A 108 -4.57 -0.78 -8.35
N ILE A 109 -5.85 -0.41 -8.38
CA ILE A 109 -6.65 -0.45 -9.63
C ILE A 109 -6.22 0.65 -10.60
N ASN A 110 -5.96 1.87 -10.12
CA ASN A 110 -5.77 3.02 -11.00
C ASN A 110 -4.31 3.36 -11.26
N ILE A 111 -3.39 2.98 -10.37
CA ILE A 111 -1.98 3.38 -10.42
C ILE A 111 -1.10 2.16 -10.70
N ASP A 112 -1.09 1.16 -9.82
CA ASP A 112 -0.21 -0.02 -9.94
C ASP A 112 -0.50 -0.81 -11.22
N SER A 113 -1.77 -0.88 -11.63
CA SER A 113 -2.19 -1.54 -12.87
C SER A 113 -1.51 -0.96 -14.11
N GLN A 114 -1.21 0.35 -14.13
CA GLN A 114 -0.49 1.01 -15.24
C GLN A 114 0.96 0.53 -15.29
N PHE A 115 1.59 0.37 -14.12
CA PHE A 115 2.95 -0.15 -14.04
C PHE A 115 3.01 -1.64 -14.38
N ALA A 116 2.06 -2.44 -13.88
CA ALA A 116 1.93 -3.85 -14.25
C ALA A 116 1.72 -4.05 -15.76
N MET A 117 0.89 -3.22 -16.41
CA MET A 117 0.73 -3.25 -17.86
C MET A 117 2.05 -2.96 -18.58
N PHE A 118 2.79 -1.94 -18.15
CA PHE A 118 4.09 -1.60 -18.70
C PHE A 118 5.11 -2.75 -18.60
N LEU A 119 5.17 -3.44 -17.46
CA LEU A 119 6.06 -4.59 -17.24
C LEU A 119 5.70 -5.75 -18.18
N LYS A 120 4.41 -6.07 -18.30
CA LYS A 120 3.90 -7.16 -19.15
C LYS A 120 4.16 -6.91 -20.63
N GLU A 121 3.90 -5.70 -21.12
CA GLU A 121 4.16 -5.33 -22.53
C GLU A 121 5.64 -5.50 -22.92
N ARG A 122 6.55 -5.42 -21.93
CA ARG A 122 7.99 -5.58 -22.12
C ARG A 122 8.51 -6.97 -21.75
N ASN A 123 7.62 -7.90 -21.38
CA ASN A 123 7.98 -9.23 -20.89
C ASN A 123 9.00 -9.18 -19.74
N ILE A 124 8.86 -8.20 -18.84
CA ILE A 124 9.70 -8.07 -17.65
C ILE A 124 9.10 -8.93 -16.55
N GLU A 125 9.80 -9.99 -16.19
CA GLU A 125 9.47 -10.82 -15.04
C GLU A 125 10.25 -10.35 -13.81
N LEU A 126 9.53 -10.13 -12.71
CA LEU A 126 10.12 -9.82 -11.42
C LEU A 126 10.36 -11.14 -10.68
N GLN A 127 11.59 -11.35 -10.20
CA GLN A 127 11.95 -12.48 -9.35
C GLN A 127 11.57 -12.22 -7.89
#